data_AF-A0A068NNA4-F1
#
_entry.id   AF-A0A068NNA4-F1
#
_cell.length_a   1.000
_cell.length_b   1.000
_cell.length_c   1.000
_cell.angle_alpha   90.00
_cell.angle_beta   90.00
_cell.angle_gamma   90.00
#
_symmetry.space_group_name_H-M   'P 1'
#
loop_
_entity.id
_entity.type
_entity.pdbx_description
1 polymer ?
#
loop_
_entity_poly.entity_id
_entity_poly.type
_entity_poly.pdbx_seq_one_letter_code
_entity_poly.pdbx_strand_id
1 'polypeptide(L)'
;MGNITGQEVQLDVSGPVTVASVLDALEVAYPVLRGTIRDHGTLKRRAFLRFFAGGEDISLEPMTKPLPEPIAAGQEPLLVIGAIAGG
;
A
#
# COMPACT_ATOMS: atom_id res chain seq x y z
N MET A 1 -14.33 23.14 -2.47
CA MET A 1 -14.46 21.70 -2.17
C MET A 1 -13.21 21.01 -2.68
N GLY A 2 -12.30 20.61 -1.78
CA GLY A 2 -11.07 19.92 -2.14
C GLY A 2 -11.29 18.42 -2.08
N ASN A 3 -11.31 17.77 -3.22
CA ASN A 3 -11.32 16.32 -3.30
C ASN A 3 -9.96 15.85 -2.76
N ILE A 4 -9.93 15.13 -1.64
CA ILE A 4 -8.71 14.52 -1.14
C ILE A 4 -8.41 13.32 -2.05
N THR A 5 -7.80 13.61 -3.19
CA THR A 5 -7.39 12.62 -4.18
C THR A 5 -5.90 12.38 -3.96
N GLY A 6 -5.54 11.18 -3.48
CA GLY A 6 -4.19 10.59 -3.52
C GLY A 6 -3.03 11.48 -3.08
N GLN A 7 -2.70 11.49 -1.79
CA GLN A 7 -1.37 11.97 -1.37
C GLN A 7 -0.33 10.90 -1.66
N GLU A 8 0.60 11.19 -2.58
CA GLU A 8 1.84 10.44 -2.68
C GLU A 8 2.68 10.74 -1.44
N VAL A 9 3.18 9.68 -0.80
CA VAL A 9 4.04 9.81 0.37
C VAL A 9 5.33 9.05 0.12
N GLN A 10 6.45 9.71 0.39
CA GLN A 10 7.74 9.06 0.39
C GLN A 10 7.93 8.31 1.70
N LEU A 11 8.21 7.02 1.61
CA LEU A 11 8.44 6.14 2.75
C LEU A 11 9.84 5.56 2.63
N ASP A 12 10.59 5.65 3.72
CA ASP A 12 11.86 4.94 3.83
C ASP A 12 11.57 3.52 4.32
N VAL A 13 11.88 2.53 3.49
CA VAL A 13 11.67 1.11 3.80
C VAL A 13 13.03 0.46 3.99
N SER A 14 13.36 0.14 5.24
CA SER A 14 14.59 -0.59 5.56
C SER A 14 14.45 -2.07 5.19
N GLY A 15 15.24 -2.52 4.20
CA GLY A 15 15.30 -3.92 3.77
C GLY A 15 14.61 -4.18 2.42
N PRO A 16 14.14 -5.41 2.14
CA PRO A 16 13.51 -5.71 0.86
C PRO A 16 12.19 -4.95 0.70
N VAL A 17 12.14 -4.07 -0.30
CA VAL A 17 10.95 -3.26 -0.62
C VAL A 17 9.84 -4.18 -1.12
N THR A 18 8.91 -4.48 -0.24
CA THR A 18 7.78 -5.40 -0.44
C THR A 18 6.49 -4.69 -0.09
N VAL A 19 5.35 -5.13 -0.62
CA VAL A 19 4.04 -4.57 -0.24
C VAL A 19 3.86 -4.59 1.28
N ALA A 20 4.27 -5.68 1.94
CA ALA A 20 4.20 -5.78 3.39
C ALA A 20 5.00 -4.70 4.13
N SER A 21 6.24 -4.45 3.68
CA SER A 21 7.16 -3.48 4.32
C SER A 21 6.78 -2.04 4.00
N VAL A 22 6.28 -1.76 2.79
CA VAL A 22 5.73 -0.43 2.44
C VAL A 22 4.52 -0.11 3.31
N LEU A 23 3.59 -1.07 3.46
CA LEU A 23 2.43 -0.88 4.32
C LEU A 23 2.82 -0.71 5.80
N ASP A 24 3.82 -1.44 6.27
CA ASP A 24 4.35 -1.28 7.63
C ASP A 24 4.93 0.12 7.85
N ALA A 25 5.81 0.57 6.94
CA ALA A 25 6.38 1.92 6.98
C ALA A 25 5.28 3.00 6.89
N LEU A 26 4.25 2.79 6.07
CA LEU A 26 3.10 3.67 5.97
C LEU A 26 2.32 3.74 7.28
N GLU A 27 2.07 2.60 7.92
CA GLU A 27 1.36 2.51 9.20
C GLU A 27 2.18 3.08 10.37
N VAL A 28 3.52 3.10 10.27
CA VAL A 28 4.42 3.78 11.22
C VAL A 28 4.39 5.30 11.00
N ALA A 29 4.48 5.75 9.75
CA ALA A 29 4.47 7.17 9.41
C ALA A 29 3.08 7.82 9.61
N TYR A 30 2.02 7.07 9.34
CA TYR A 30 0.64 7.52 9.41
C TYR A 30 -0.19 6.53 10.26
N PRO A 31 -0.06 6.57 11.59
CA PRO A 31 -0.78 5.66 12.49
C PRO A 31 -2.30 5.80 12.37
N VAL A 32 -2.80 6.94 11.86
CA VAL A 32 -4.22 7.15 11.55
C VAL A 32 -4.77 6.22 10.46
N LEU A 33 -3.89 5.63 9.63
CA LEU A 33 -4.28 4.66 8.59
C LEU A 33 -4.37 3.23 9.11
N ARG A 34 -3.83 2.95 10.31
CA ARG A 34 -3.96 1.65 10.99
C ARG A 34 -5.44 1.37 11.23
N GLY A 35 -5.93 0.20 10.83
CA GLY A 35 -7.36 -0.15 10.87
C GLY A 35 -8.14 0.12 9.58
N THR A 36 -7.65 1.03 8.73
CA THR A 36 -8.25 1.28 7.41
C THR A 36 -7.70 0.32 6.37
N ILE A 37 -6.39 0.06 6.43
CA ILE A 37 -5.67 -0.80 5.48
C ILE A 37 -5.62 -2.26 5.97
N ARG A 38 -5.20 -2.47 7.22
CA ARG A 38 -5.17 -3.78 7.90
C ARG A 38 -6.15 -3.79 9.05
N ASP A 39 -6.83 -4.92 9.26
CA ASP A 39 -7.73 -5.10 10.39
C ASP A 39 -6.94 -5.06 11.71
N HIS A 40 -7.38 -4.23 12.67
CA HIS A 40 -6.67 -4.00 13.93
C HIS A 40 -6.65 -5.22 14.87
N GLY A 41 -7.58 -6.17 14.70
CA GLY A 41 -7.68 -7.37 15.54
C GLY A 41 -6.93 -8.58 14.95
N THR A 42 -6.90 -8.71 13.64
CA THR A 42 -6.37 -9.90 12.95
C THR A 42 -5.12 -9.63 12.11
N LEU A 43 -4.75 -8.35 11.92
CA LEU A 43 -3.71 -7.89 10.99
C LEU A 43 -3.91 -8.39 9.54
N LYS A 44 -5.08 -8.96 9.23
CA LYS A 44 -5.41 -9.44 7.89
C LYS A 44 -5.74 -8.24 7.00
N ARG A 45 -5.22 -8.27 5.77
CA ARG A 45 -5.62 -7.33 4.71
C ARG A 45 -7.15 -7.34 4.57
N ARG A 46 -7.79 -6.18 4.55
CA ARG A 46 -9.20 -6.11 4.14
C ARG A 46 -9.28 -6.52 2.67
N ALA A 47 -10.25 -7.37 2.34
CA ALA A 47 -10.39 -7.99 1.02
C ALA A 47 -10.62 -7.00 -0.15
N PHE A 48 -10.77 -5.71 0.14
CA PHE A 48 -11.12 -4.67 -0.82
C PHE A 48 -9.95 -3.73 -1.20
N LEU A 49 -8.71 -4.04 -0.81
CA LEU A 49 -7.55 -3.27 -1.27
C LEU A 49 -6.96 -3.88 -2.54
N ARG A 50 -6.70 -3.03 -3.54
CA ARG A 50 -5.94 -3.38 -4.74
C ARG A 50 -4.60 -2.67 -4.74
N PHE A 51 -3.58 -3.37 -5.20
CA PHE A 51 -2.20 -2.89 -5.29
C PHE A 51 -1.77 -2.92 -6.74
N PHE A 52 -1.31 -1.78 -7.24
CA PHE A 52 -0.75 -1.70 -8.58
C PHE A 52 0.70 -1.25 -8.54
N ALA A 53 1.53 -1.95 -9.32
CA ALA A 53 2.94 -1.68 -9.47
C ALA A 53 3.27 -1.49 -10.95
N GLY A 54 3.74 -0.30 -11.35
CA GLY A 54 4.04 -0.01 -12.76
C GLY A 54 2.82 -0.18 -13.68
N GLY A 55 1.60 0.01 -13.15
CA GLY A 55 0.35 -0.21 -13.87
C GLY A 55 -0.14 -1.67 -13.90
N GLU A 56 0.59 -2.61 -13.31
CA GLU A 56 0.19 -4.02 -13.21
C GLU A 56 -0.50 -4.32 -11.88
N ASP A 57 -1.60 -5.08 -11.89
CA ASP A 57 -2.29 -5.51 -10.66
C ASP A 57 -1.47 -6.61 -9.97
N ILE A 58 -0.92 -6.27 -8.80
CA ILE A 58 -0.20 -7.22 -7.94
C ILE A 58 -1.02 -7.60 -6.70
N SER A 59 -2.33 -7.34 -6.73
CA SER A 59 -3.23 -7.57 -5.59
C SER A 59 -3.31 -9.05 -5.17
N LEU A 60 -3.13 -9.95 -6.14
CA LEU A 60 -3.13 -11.39 -5.94
C LEU A 60 -1.74 -11.95 -5.60
N GLU A 61 -0.70 -11.16 -5.76
CA GLU A 61 0.66 -11.59 -5.47
C GLU A 61 0.94 -11.64 -3.96
N PRO A 62 1.90 -12.47 -3.52
CA PRO A 62 2.27 -12.53 -2.12
C PRO A 62 2.86 -11.20 -1.65
N MET A 63 2.42 -10.70 -0.49
CA MET A 63 2.84 -9.39 0.04
C MET A 63 4.34 -9.31 0.40
N THR A 64 5.01 -10.46 0.54
CA THR A 64 6.45 -10.57 0.77
C THR A 64 7.26 -10.66 -0.52
N LYS A 65 6.60 -10.66 -1.69
CA LYS A 65 7.29 -10.59 -2.98
C LYS A 65 7.94 -9.21 -3.10
N PRO A 66 9.24 -9.14 -3.47
CA PRO A 66 9.89 -7.86 -3.73
C PRO A 66 9.17 -7.12 -4.86
N LEU A 67 8.97 -5.83 -4.66
CA LEU A 67 8.40 -4.94 -5.67
C LEU A 67 9.39 -4.75 -6.83
N PRO A 68 8.90 -4.39 -8.02
CA PRO A 68 9.76 -4.06 -9.15
C PRO A 68 10.79 -2.98 -8.77
N GLU A 69 12.00 -3.09 -9.31
CA GLU A 69 13.08 -2.11 -9.12
C GLU A 69 12.64 -0.64 -9.28
N PRO A 70 11.85 -0.23 -10.30
CA PRO A 70 11.45 1.17 -10.41
C PRO A 70 10.63 1.67 -9.20
N ILE A 71 9.84 0.81 -8.55
CA ILE A 71 9.10 1.18 -7.33
C ILE A 71 10.01 1.15 -6.12
N ALA A 72 10.85 0.12 -6.01
CA ALA A 72 11.83 0.01 -4.92
C ALA A 72 12.81 1.20 -4.91
N ALA A 73 13.15 1.73 -6.08
CA ALA A 73 13.99 2.92 -6.25
C ALA A 73 13.23 4.25 -6.08
N GLY A 74 11.92 4.23 -5.87
CA GLY A 74 11.08 5.44 -5.78
C GLY A 74 10.92 6.19 -7.11
N GLN A 75 11.20 5.54 -8.25
CA GLN A 75 10.97 6.11 -9.58
C GLN A 75 9.50 6.00 -10.00
N GLU A 76 8.80 4.98 -9.49
CA GLU A 76 7.37 4.78 -9.72
C GLU A 76 6.62 4.59 -8.39
N PRO A 77 5.40 5.15 -8.24
CA PRO A 77 4.63 4.97 -7.02
C PRO A 77 3.94 3.60 -6.96
N LEU A 78 3.86 3.02 -5.76
CA LEU A 78 2.95 1.90 -5.47
C LEU A 78 1.54 2.45 -5.24
N LEU A 79 0.58 2.07 -6.07
CA LEU A 79 -0.81 2.53 -5.92
C LEU A 79 -1.57 1.59 -5.00
N VAL A 80 -2.09 2.13 -3.89
CA VAL A 80 -2.98 1.43 -2.96
C VAL A 80 -4.40 1.95 -3.14
N ILE A 81 -5.26 1.15 -3.75
CA ILE A 81 -6.63 1.55 -4.10
C ILE A 81 -7.61 0.81 -3.19
N GLY A 82 -8.35 1.57 -2.38
CA GLY A 82 -9.53 1.04 -1.69
C GLY A 82 -10.68 0.89 -2.67
N ALA A 83 -11.08 -0.36 -2.95
CA ALA A 83 -12.37 -0.61 -3.56
C ALA A 83 -13.45 -0.23 -2.54
N ILE A 84 -14.10 0.91 -2.77
CA ILE A 84 -15.34 1.22 -2.07
C ILE A 84 -16.36 0.21 -2.60
N ALA A 85 -16.78 -0.73 -1.75
CA ALA A 85 -18.03 -1.43 -1.99
C ALA A 85 -19.13 -0.35 -1.93
N GLY A 86 -19.53 0.16 -3.10
CA GLY A 86 -20.63 1.10 -3.21
C GLY A 86 -21.88 0.47 -2.61
N GLY A 87 -22.42 1.10 -1.58
CA GLY A 87 -23.78 0.90 -1.09
C GLY A 87 -24.67 2.00 -1.61
#